data_AF-T0LP18-F1
#
_entry.id   AF-T0LP18-F1
#
_cell.length_a   1.000
_cell.length_b   1.000
_cell.length_c   1.000
_cell.angle_alpha   90.00
_cell.angle_beta   90.00
_cell.angle_gamma   90.00
#
_symmetry.space_group_name_H-M   'P 1'
#
loop_
_entity.id
_entity.type
_entity.pdbx_description
1 polymer ?
#
loop_
_entity_poly.entity_id
_entity_poly.type
_entity_poly.pdbx_seq_one_letter_code
_entity_poly.pdbx_strand_id
1 'polypeptide(L)'
;MFCYSTVWSLTREYTLEELAHLSGKDKTTVFRSMQKLTSIGVVIKNSRTIPRGGYYHTYNLSDIENIKKISMERINSTHEGFLQLLDQLVSDINARINPEI
;
A
#
# COMPACT_ATOMS: atom_id res chain seq x y z
N MET A 1 15.41 -5.98 -5.54
CA MET A 1 15.07 -4.69 -4.93
C MET A 1 14.66 -3.75 -6.05
N PHE A 2 13.48 -3.14 -5.98
CA PHE A 2 13.06 -2.17 -7.00
C PHE A 2 13.95 -0.95 -6.91
N CYS A 3 14.51 -0.55 -8.05
CA CYS A 3 15.36 0.63 -8.08
C CYS A 3 14.45 1.84 -7.89
N TYR A 4 14.61 2.56 -6.77
CA TYR A 4 13.87 3.79 -6.48
C TYR A 4 13.99 4.84 -7.61
N SER A 5 15.00 4.72 -8.47
CA SER A 5 15.17 5.55 -9.67
C SER A 5 13.99 5.47 -10.63
N THR A 6 13.36 4.31 -10.81
CA THR A 6 12.24 4.14 -11.75
C THR A 6 10.97 4.83 -11.25
N VAL A 7 10.77 4.89 -9.93
CA VAL A 7 9.61 5.55 -9.31
C VAL A 7 9.69 7.06 -9.48
N TRP A 8 10.90 7.65 -9.38
CA TRP A 8 11.10 9.09 -9.59
C TRP A 8 10.96 9.53 -11.05
N SER A 9 11.01 8.60 -12.01
CA SER A 9 10.75 8.89 -13.43
C SER A 9 9.27 8.85 -13.81
N LEU A 10 8.36 8.58 -12.86
CA LEU A 10 6.92 8.55 -13.11
C LEU A 10 6.37 9.98 -13.27
N THR A 11 6.52 10.57 -14.46
CA THR A 11 6.01 11.92 -14.77
C THR A 11 4.60 11.91 -15.36
N ARG A 12 4.08 10.72 -15.68
CA ARG A 12 2.75 10.46 -16.24
C ARG A 12 2.20 9.14 -15.70
N GLU A 13 1.02 8.74 -16.16
CA GLU A 13 0.51 7.40 -15.92
C GLU A 13 1.26 6.36 -16.76
N TYR A 14 1.60 5.23 -16.14
CA TYR A 14 2.26 4.09 -16.79
C TYR A 14 1.47 2.81 -16.59
N THR A 15 1.41 1.99 -17.61
CA THR A 15 0.91 0.61 -17.53
C THR A 15 1.93 -0.31 -16.88
N LEU A 16 1.47 -1.48 -16.41
CA LEU A 16 2.38 -2.49 -15.85
C LEU A 16 3.43 -2.94 -16.88
N GLU A 17 3.02 -3.07 -18.14
CA GLU A 17 3.87 -3.38 -19.30
C GLU A 17 5.01 -2.37 -19.47
N GLU A 18 4.67 -1.07 -19.48
CA GLU A 18 5.68 -0.01 -19.63
C GLU A 18 6.67 -0.02 -18.46
N LEU A 19 6.18 -0.23 -17.23
CA LEU A 19 7.04 -0.31 -16.05
C LEU A 19 7.97 -1.51 -16.06
N ALA A 20 7.50 -2.67 -16.54
CA ALA A 20 8.34 -3.85 -16.74
C ALA A 20 9.46 -3.58 -17.75
N HIS A 21 9.11 -2.92 -18.87
CA HIS A 21 10.09 -2.53 -19.88
C HIS A 21 11.12 -1.53 -19.34
N LEU A 22 10.67 -0.45 -18.68
CA LEU A 22 11.54 0.60 -18.12
C LEU A 22 12.47 0.09 -17.03
N SER A 23 12.01 -0.86 -16.22
CA SER A 23 12.81 -1.42 -15.12
C SER A 23 13.71 -2.58 -15.57
N GLY A 24 13.54 -3.11 -16.79
CA GLY A 24 14.21 -4.31 -17.26
C GLY A 24 13.89 -5.54 -16.40
N LYS A 25 12.69 -5.60 -15.81
CA LYS A 25 12.23 -6.69 -14.94
C LYS A 25 11.01 -7.38 -15.54
N ASP A 26 10.77 -8.61 -15.11
CA ASP A 26 9.56 -9.33 -15.48
C ASP A 26 8.32 -8.68 -14.85
N LYS A 27 7.18 -8.83 -15.54
CA LYS A 27 5.89 -8.23 -15.13
C LYS A 27 5.46 -8.65 -13.73
N THR A 28 5.69 -9.89 -13.33
CA THR A 28 5.32 -10.43 -12.00
C THR A 28 6.08 -9.72 -10.89
N THR A 29 7.38 -9.51 -11.09
CA THR A 29 8.22 -8.76 -10.16
C THR A 29 7.72 -7.32 -10.06
N VAL A 30 7.45 -6.66 -11.20
CA VAL A 30 6.93 -5.27 -11.22
C VAL A 30 5.57 -5.18 -10.55
N PHE A 31 4.69 -6.14 -10.81
CA PHE A 31 3.37 -6.21 -10.22
C PHE A 31 3.43 -6.27 -8.70
N ARG A 32 4.22 -7.19 -8.14
CA ARG A 32 4.38 -7.33 -6.67
C ARG A 32 4.88 -6.04 -6.04
N SER A 33 5.76 -5.34 -6.73
CA SER A 33 6.32 -4.11 -6.21
C SER A 33 5.39 -2.92 -6.34
N MET A 34 4.68 -2.80 -7.45
CA MET A 34 3.62 -1.80 -7.59
C MET A 34 2.52 -2.04 -6.57
N GLN A 35 2.16 -3.29 -6.29
CA GLN A 35 1.21 -3.64 -5.24
C GLN A 35 1.69 -3.19 -3.86
N LYS A 36 2.98 -3.38 -3.54
CA LYS A 36 3.58 -2.91 -2.28
C LYS A 36 3.64 -1.39 -2.19
N LEU A 37 4.01 -0.71 -3.27
CA LEU A 37 4.05 0.75 -3.32
C LEU A 37 2.65 1.38 -3.26
N THR A 38 1.67 0.71 -3.86
CA THR A 38 0.25 1.10 -3.78
C THR A 38 -0.27 0.93 -2.37
N SER A 39 0.08 -0.17 -1.68
CA SER A 39 -0.39 -0.37 -0.31
C SER A 39 0.12 0.76 0.59
N ILE A 40 1.40 1.10 0.55
CA ILE A 40 1.96 2.19 1.37
C ILE A 40 1.60 3.61 0.88
N GLY A 41 0.77 3.74 -0.16
CA GLY A 41 0.28 5.04 -0.64
C GLY A 41 1.27 5.86 -1.47
N VAL A 42 2.43 5.30 -1.83
CA VAL A 42 3.44 5.98 -2.66
C VAL A 42 3.04 6.03 -4.13
N VAL A 43 2.29 5.02 -4.59
CA VAL A 43 1.80 4.91 -5.97
C VAL A 43 0.27 4.82 -5.94
N ILE A 44 -0.38 5.50 -6.87
CA ILE A 44 -1.82 5.41 -7.10
C ILE A 44 -2.07 4.45 -8.25
N LYS A 45 -2.96 3.47 -8.05
CA LYS A 45 -3.43 2.54 -9.08
C LYS A 45 -4.78 3.01 -9.60
N ASN A 46 -4.85 3.38 -10.87
CA ASN A 46 -6.08 3.78 -11.55
C ASN A 46 -6.58 2.66 -12.45
N SER A 47 -7.91 2.49 -12.53
CA SER A 47 -8.57 1.62 -13.51
C SER A 47 -9.13 2.47 -14.63
N ARG A 48 -8.65 2.24 -15.85
CA ARG A 48 -9.04 2.97 -17.05
C ARG A 48 -9.87 2.06 -17.96
N THR A 49 -10.95 2.61 -18.52
CA THR A 49 -11.86 1.86 -19.42
C THR A 49 -11.35 1.92 -20.85
N ILE A 50 -11.47 0.82 -21.58
CA ILE A 50 -11.16 0.76 -23.02
C ILE A 50 -12.45 1.07 -23.80
N PRO A 51 -12.43 1.89 -24.86
CA PRO A 51 -13.61 2.24 -25.65
C PRO A 51 -14.39 1.05 -26.24
N ARG A 52 -13.75 -0.12 -26.38
CA ARG A 52 -14.33 -1.37 -26.91
C ARG A 52 -14.68 -2.39 -25.81
N GLY A 53 -14.66 -1.98 -24.55
CA GLY A 53 -14.88 -2.86 -23.40
C GLY A 53 -13.57 -3.35 -22.77
N GLY A 54 -13.61 -3.62 -21.47
CA GLY A 54 -12.46 -4.02 -20.65
C GLY A 54 -11.85 -2.87 -19.86
N TYR A 55 -10.99 -3.25 -18.91
CA TYR A 55 -10.27 -2.31 -18.05
C TYR A 55 -8.78 -2.62 -18.08
N TYR A 56 -7.96 -1.58 -18.03
CA TYR A 56 -6.53 -1.71 -17.78
C TYR A 56 -6.14 -0.87 -16.57
N HIS A 57 -5.02 -1.26 -15.95
CA HIS A 57 -4.50 -0.57 -14.79
C HIS A 57 -3.33 0.32 -15.17
N THR A 58 -3.37 1.56 -14.67
CA THR A 58 -2.26 2.49 -14.74
C THR A 58 -1.78 2.85 -13.34
N TYR A 59 -0.51 3.23 -13.26
CA TYR A 59 0.19 3.58 -12.03
C TYR A 59 0.79 4.98 -12.19
N ASN A 60 0.66 5.80 -11.15
CA ASN A 60 1.25 7.13 -11.06
C ASN A 60 1.81 7.36 -9.65
N LEU A 61 2.78 8.25 -9.50
CA LEU A 61 3.25 8.69 -8.20
C LEU A 61 2.13 9.47 -7.48
N SER A 62 1.97 9.21 -6.18
CA SER A 62 1.15 10.05 -5.32
C SER A 62 1.82 11.40 -5.09
N ASP A 63 1.03 12.46 -4.91
CA ASP A 63 1.56 13.70 -4.38
C ASP A 63 2.06 13.54 -2.93
N ILE A 64 2.95 14.43 -2.50
CA ILE A 64 3.62 14.31 -1.19
C ILE A 64 2.64 14.43 -0.02
N GLU A 65 1.55 15.18 -0.19
CA GLU A 65 0.55 15.37 0.86
C GLU A 65 -0.27 14.08 1.06
N ASN A 66 -0.63 13.42 -0.04
CA ASN A 66 -1.30 12.14 -0.04
C ASN A 66 -0.40 11.04 0.55
N ILE A 67 0.89 11.03 0.21
CA ILE A 67 1.86 10.10 0.82
C ILE A 67 1.91 10.30 2.33
N LYS A 68 2.03 11.55 2.79
CA LYS A 68 2.06 11.90 4.22
C LYS A 68 0.77 11.47 4.91
N LYS A 69 -0.39 11.78 4.32
CA LYS A 69 -1.71 11.41 4.84
C LYS A 69 -1.84 9.90 5.03
N ILE A 70 -1.62 9.12 3.98
CA ILE A 70 -1.73 7.65 4.03
C ILE A 70 -0.72 7.06 5.03
N SER A 71 0.49 7.62 5.09
CA SER A 71 1.50 7.18 6.06
C SER A 71 1.03 7.42 7.50
N MET A 72 0.45 8.59 7.80
CA MET A 72 -0.08 8.88 9.14
C MET A 72 -1.31 8.04 9.48
N GLU A 73 -2.23 7.82 8.53
CA GLU A 73 -3.38 6.91 8.73
C GLU A 73 -2.91 5.49 9.09
N ARG A 74 -1.89 4.98 8.40
CA ARG A 74 -1.28 3.67 8.70
C ARG A 74 -0.64 3.63 10.08
N ILE A 75 0.08 4.69 10.48
CA ILE A 75 0.68 4.80 11.81
C ILE A 75 -0.40 4.78 12.88
N ASN A 76 -1.45 5.59 12.72
CA ASN A 76 -2.54 5.69 13.68
C ASN A 76 -3.30 4.36 13.81
N SER A 77 -3.66 3.74 12.69
CA SER A 77 -4.36 2.44 12.69
C SER A 77 -3.52 1.34 13.34
N THR A 78 -2.21 1.33 13.10
CA THR A 78 -1.29 0.38 13.74
C THR A 78 -1.22 0.61 15.25
N HIS A 79 -1.12 1.87 15.68
CA HIS A 79 -1.11 2.25 17.09
C HIS A 79 -2.42 1.86 17.81
N GLU A 80 -3.57 2.14 17.21
CA GLU A 80 -4.88 1.73 17.72
C GLU A 80 -4.98 0.20 17.86
N GLY A 81 -4.49 -0.56 16.87
CA GLY A 81 -4.45 -2.01 16.95
C GLY A 81 -3.60 -2.53 18.12
N PHE A 82 -2.47 -1.89 18.40
CA PHE A 82 -1.66 -2.24 19.57
C PHE A 82 -2.37 -1.93 20.90
N LEU A 83 -3.06 -0.80 21.00
CA LEU A 83 -3.84 -0.47 22.20
C LEU A 83 -4.95 -1.49 22.44
N GLN A 84 -5.68 -1.88 21.39
CA GLN A 84 -6.72 -2.92 21.49
C GLN A 84 -6.17 -4.27 21.95
N LEU A 85 -4.98 -4.66 21.47
CA LEU A 85 -4.33 -5.88 21.91
C LEU A 85 -3.91 -5.80 23.39
N LEU A 86 -3.45 -4.64 23.85
CA LEU A 86 -3.12 -4.43 25.26
C LEU A 86 -4.36 -4.49 26.15
N ASP A 87 -5.45 -3.85 25.75
CA ASP A 87 -6.72 -3.89 26.48
C ASP A 87 -7.25 -5.31 26.59
N GLN A 88 -7.20 -6.07 25.49
CA GLN A 88 -7.59 -7.49 25.48
C GLN A 88 -6.72 -8.31 26.42
N LEU A 89 -5.39 -8.11 26.38
CA LEU A 89 -4.46 -8.82 27.25
C LEU A 89 -4.75 -8.53 28.73
N VAL A 90 -4.97 -7.26 29.09
CA VAL A 90 -5.31 -6.86 30.48
C VAL A 90 -6.63 -7.48 30.92
N SER A 91 -7.65 -7.46 30.06
CA SER A 91 -8.93 -8.11 30.32
C SER A 91 -8.77 -9.60 30.58
N ASP A 92 -8.00 -10.30 29.74
CA ASP A 92 -7.74 -11.73 29.87
C ASP A 92 -6.99 -12.08 31.16
N ILE A 93 -6.04 -11.24 31.58
CA ILE A 93 -5.32 -11.39 32.84
C ILE A 93 -6.27 -11.19 34.03
N ASN A 94 -7.08 -10.13 34.02
CA ASN A 94 -8.01 -9.85 35.12
C ASN A 94 -9.04 -10.97 35.30
N ALA A 95 -9.58 -11.52 34.22
CA ALA A 95 -10.50 -12.65 34.25
C ALA A 95 -9.88 -13.92 34.86
N ARG A 96 -8.55 -14.08 34.76
CA ARG A 96 -7.82 -15.22 35.34
C ARG A 96 -7.38 -14.98 36.78
N ILE A 97 -7.08 -13.74 37.16
CA ILE A 97 -6.59 -13.40 38.51
C ILE A 97 -7.75 -13.24 39.51
N ASN A 98 -8.90 -12.70 39.09
CA ASN A 98 -10.11 -12.59 39.91
C ASN A 98 -11.25 -13.42 39.31
N PRO A 99 -11.24 -14.76 39.49
CA PRO A 99 -12.32 -15.60 38.97
C PRO A 99 -13.64 -15.50 39.76
N GLU A 100 -13.67 -14.86 40.96
CA GLU A 100 -14.83 -14.88 41.88
C GLU A 100 -15.24 -13.49 42.44
N ILE A 101 -15.34 -12.47 41.57
CA ILE A 101 -16.39 -11.44 41.72
C ILE A 101 -17.34 -11.60 40.54
#